data_AF-A0A353YWY6-F1
#
_entry.id   AF-A0A353YWY6-F1
#
_cell.length_a   1.000
_cell.length_b   1.000
_cell.length_c   1.000
_cell.angle_alpha   90.00
_cell.angle_beta   90.00
_cell.angle_gamma   90.00
#
_symmetry.space_group_name_H-M   'P 1'
#
loop_
_entity.id
_entity.type
_entity.pdbx_description
1 polymer ?
#
loop_
_entity_poly.entity_id
_entity_poly.type
_entity_poly.pdbx_seq_one_letter_code
_entity_poly.pdbx_strand_id
1 'polypeptide(L)'
;MPGQNNIFHFVKETGGIIHFTGRTIRYMFKRPFEFTEFIKQATNAGLNSLPLVSITALIMGLVLTLQTRPVLADLGAEAWLLGMVFISVGVEIGPVIISLI
;
A
#
# COMPACT_ATOMS: atom_id res chain seq x y z
N MET A 1 27.50 30.42 -13.29
CA MET A 1 27.06 29.35 -14.22
C MET A 1 25.81 28.69 -13.65
N PRO A 2 24.61 29.04 -14.13
CA PRO A 2 23.35 28.81 -13.42
C PRO A 2 22.63 27.53 -13.91
N GLY A 3 23.19 26.37 -13.59
CA GLY A 3 22.60 25.08 -13.99
C GLY A 3 23.13 23.84 -13.26
N GLN A 4 24.29 23.95 -12.58
CA GLN A 4 24.88 22.82 -11.84
C GLN A 4 24.30 22.65 -10.42
N ASN A 5 23.80 23.72 -9.78
CA ASN A 5 23.41 23.70 -8.37
C ASN A 5 22.26 22.72 -8.04
N ASN A 6 21.35 22.44 -8.98
CA ASN A 6 20.18 21.62 -8.69
C ASN A 6 20.52 20.14 -8.53
N ILE A 7 21.43 19.61 -9.35
CA ILE A 7 21.87 18.21 -9.26
C ILE A 7 22.68 18.01 -7.98
N PHE A 8 23.60 18.94 -7.68
CA PHE A 8 24.38 18.89 -6.44
C PHE A 8 23.48 19.03 -5.20
N HIS A 9 22.45 19.89 -5.24
CA HIS A 9 21.48 20.00 -4.16
C HIS A 9 20.65 18.72 -3.98
N PHE A 10 20.14 18.16 -5.07
CA PHE A 10 19.37 16.92 -5.05
C PHE A 10 20.18 15.73 -4.50
N VAL A 11 21.44 15.59 -4.93
CA VAL A 11 22.36 14.56 -4.43
C VAL A 11 22.67 14.78 -2.95
N LYS A 12 22.88 16.03 -2.52
CA LYS A 12 23.13 16.35 -1.11
C LYS A 12 21.91 16.05 -0.23
N GLU A 13 20.72 16.39 -0.70
CA GLU A 13 19.45 16.13 0.02
C GLU A 13 19.16 14.63 0.11
N THR A 14 19.30 13.92 -1.00
CA THR A 14 19.17 12.46 -1.05
C THR A 14 20.19 11.77 -0.14
N GLY A 15 21.45 12.23 -0.16
CA GLY A 15 22.50 11.74 0.74
C GLY A 15 22.18 12.00 2.22
N GLY A 16 21.58 13.15 2.52
CA GLY A 16 21.07 13.48 3.85
C GLY A 16 19.97 12.54 4.32
N ILE A 17 19.00 12.24 3.45
CA ILE A 17 17.90 11.30 3.73
C ILE A 17 18.46 9.88 3.94
N ILE A 18 19.36 9.41 3.07
CA ILE A 18 19.98 8.08 3.19
C ILE A 18 20.74 7.96 4.53
N HIS A 19 21.54 8.98 4.89
CA HIS A 19 22.27 8.98 6.14
C HIS A 19 21.33 8.98 7.36
N PHE A 20 20.27 9.79 7.33
CA PHE A 20 19.25 9.83 8.37
C PHE A 20 18.55 8.48 8.52
N THR A 21 18.08 7.90 7.41
CA THR A 21 17.38 6.60 7.39
C THR A 21 18.27 5.49 7.91
N GLY A 22 19.52 5.37 7.44
CA GLY A 22 20.47 4.36 7.93
C GLY A 22 20.75 4.48 9.43
N ARG A 23 20.84 5.72 9.93
CA ARG A 23 20.98 5.99 11.37
C ARG A 23 19.74 5.59 12.15
N THR A 24 18.54 5.93 11.66
CA THR A 24 17.27 5.59 12.30
C THR A 24 17.05 4.08 12.37
N ILE A 25 17.35 3.34 11.29
CA ILE A 25 17.29 1.87 11.28
C ILE A 25 18.24 1.28 12.34
N ARG A 26 19.47 1.81 12.47
CA ARG A 26 20.41 1.34 13.50
C ARG A 26 19.88 1.57 14.92
N TYR A 27 19.17 2.66 15.17
CA TYR A 27 18.54 2.93 16.47
C TYR A 27 17.27 2.12 16.71
N MET A 28 16.53 1.79 15.65
CA MET A 28 15.32 0.96 15.72
C MET A 28 15.60 -0.43 16.31
N PHE A 29 16.79 -1.00 16.08
CA PHE A 29 17.20 -2.30 16.63
C PHE A 29 18.02 -2.23 17.93
N LYS A 30 18.21 -1.03 18.50
CA LYS A 30 18.94 -0.86 19.76
C LYS A 30 17.99 -1.14 20.94
N ARG A 31 18.41 -1.97 21.89
CA ARG A 31 17.70 -2.15 23.18
C ARG A 31 17.65 -0.83 23.98
N PRO A 32 16.61 -0.55 24.79
CA PRO A 32 15.33 -1.26 24.93
C PRO A 32 14.33 -0.86 23.83
N PHE A 33 13.63 -1.84 23.23
CA PHE A 33 12.61 -1.58 22.22
C PHE A 33 11.25 -1.35 22.88
N GLU A 34 10.64 -0.20 22.62
CA GLU A 34 9.31 0.19 23.12
C GLU A 34 8.20 -0.48 22.29
N PHE A 35 8.04 -1.80 22.42
CA PHE A 35 7.01 -2.56 21.69
C PHE A 35 5.60 -1.98 21.88
N THR A 36 5.30 -1.48 23.08
CA THR A 36 4.01 -0.86 23.40
C THR A 36 3.72 0.35 22.52
N GLU A 37 4.70 1.23 22.33
CA GLU A 37 4.53 2.43 21.52
C GLU A 37 4.50 2.08 20.02
N PHE A 38 5.28 1.09 19.58
CA PHE A 38 5.21 0.58 18.21
C PHE A 38 3.81 0.06 17.86
N ILE A 39 3.22 -0.79 18.71
CA ILE A 39 1.86 -1.30 18.50
C ILE A 39 0.84 -0.17 18.56
N LYS A 40 0.97 0.78 19.48
CA LYS A 40 0.08 1.93 19.57
C LYS A 40 0.11 2.78 18.30
N GLN A 41 1.29 3.01 17.73
CA GLN A 41 1.43 3.74 16.46
C GLN A 41 0.88 2.94 15.27
N ALA A 42 1.16 1.64 15.19
CA ALA A 42 0.62 0.77 14.14
C ALA A 42 -0.92 0.73 14.19
N THR A 43 -1.49 0.59 15.39
CA THR A 43 -2.94 0.60 15.60
C THR A 43 -3.54 1.97 15.29
N ASN A 44 -2.91 3.09 15.70
CA ASN A 44 -3.40 4.41 15.37
C ASN A 44 -3.36 4.68 13.86
N ALA A 45 -2.24 4.39 13.20
CA ALA A 45 -2.12 4.56 11.75
C ALA A 45 -3.10 3.65 10.98
N GLY A 46 -3.23 2.38 11.38
CA GLY A 46 -4.11 1.41 10.73
C GLY A 46 -5.59 1.66 10.98
N LEU A 47 -6.02 1.91 12.22
CA LEU A 47 -7.43 2.14 12.54
C LEU A 47 -7.96 3.41 11.87
N ASN A 48 -7.13 4.45 11.73
CA ASN A 48 -7.53 5.68 11.05
C ASN A 48 -7.73 5.49 9.54
N SER A 49 -7.02 4.55 8.91
CA SER A 49 -7.16 4.25 7.47
C SER A 49 -8.20 3.17 7.16
N LEU A 50 -8.54 2.29 8.10
CA LEU A 50 -9.50 1.19 7.90
C LEU A 50 -10.87 1.60 7.32
N PRO A 51 -11.54 2.68 7.78
CA PRO A 51 -12.82 3.08 7.22
C PRO A 51 -12.72 3.41 5.72
N LEU A 52 -11.67 4.11 5.32
CA LEU A 52 -11.46 4.49 3.92
C LEU A 52 -11.12 3.27 3.05
N VAL A 53 -10.21 2.40 3.53
CA VAL A 53 -9.83 1.18 2.81
C VAL A 53 -11.01 0.21 2.68
N SER A 54 -11.84 0.05 3.71
CA SER A 54 -13.00 -0.86 3.67
C SER A 54 -14.07 -0.42 2.67
N ILE A 55 -14.41 0.88 2.65
CA ILE A 55 -15.38 1.43 1.70
C ILE A 55 -14.87 1.28 0.26
N THR A 56 -13.62 1.65 0.02
CA THR A 56 -13.02 1.56 -1.33
C THR A 56 -12.89 0.11 -1.81
N ALA A 57 -12.44 -0.81 -0.96
CA ALA A 57 -12.36 -2.23 -1.28
C ALA A 57 -13.74 -2.83 -1.60
N LEU A 58 -14.79 -2.43 -0.88
CA LEU A 58 -16.17 -2.86 -1.15
C LEU A 58 -16.65 -2.38 -2.53
N ILE A 59 -16.45 -1.09 -2.82
CA ILE A 59 -16.84 -0.50 -4.11
C ILE A 59 -16.09 -1.20 -5.26
N MET A 60 -14.77 -1.41 -5.10
CA MET A 60 -13.97 -2.09 -6.12
C MET A 60 -14.39 -3.55 -6.32
N GLY A 61 -14.67 -4.31 -5.26
CA GLY A 61 -15.17 -5.68 -5.37
C GLY A 61 -16.50 -5.77 -6.14
N LEU A 62 -17.40 -4.81 -5.92
CA LEU A 62 -18.66 -4.71 -6.65
C LEU A 62 -18.43 -4.40 -8.14
N VAL A 63 -17.59 -3.40 -8.44
CA VAL A 63 -17.25 -3.01 -9.82
C VAL A 63 -16.63 -4.19 -10.58
N LEU A 64 -15.67 -4.88 -9.97
CA LEU A 64 -15.01 -6.05 -10.56
C LEU A 64 -16.00 -7.18 -10.84
N THR A 65 -16.96 -7.42 -9.94
CA THR A 65 -18.01 -8.42 -10.15
C THR A 65 -18.89 -8.06 -11.34
N LEU A 66 -19.34 -6.81 -11.43
CA LEU A 66 -20.23 -6.33 -12.48
C LEU A 66 -19.57 -6.37 -13.86
N GLN A 67 -18.28 -6.00 -13.96
CA GLN A 67 -17.55 -6.02 -15.23
C GLN A 67 -17.15 -7.43 -15.69
N THR A 68 -16.88 -8.34 -14.74
CA THR A 68 -16.38 -9.69 -15.06
C THR A 68 -17.50 -10.65 -15.44
N ARG A 69 -18.70 -10.44 -14.90
CA ARG A 69 -19.87 -11.26 -15.21
C ARG A 69 -20.14 -11.45 -16.71
N PRO A 70 -20.28 -10.40 -17.56
CA PRO A 70 -20.56 -10.59 -18.98
C PRO A 70 -19.48 -11.40 -19.69
N VAL A 71 -18.21 -11.17 -19.35
CA VAL A 71 -17.06 -11.89 -19.92
C VAL A 71 -17.15 -13.39 -19.62
N LEU A 72 -17.51 -13.77 -18.39
CA LEU A 72 -17.64 -15.17 -18.01
C LEU A 72 -18.93 -15.82 -18.52
N ALA A 73 -20.01 -15.03 -18.70
CA ALA A 73 -21.24 -15.49 -19.32
C ALA A 73 -21.02 -15.89 -20.78
N ASP A 74 -20.28 -15.07 -21.54
CA ASP A 74 -19.92 -15.36 -22.93
C ASP A 74 -19.04 -16.62 -23.06
N LEU A 75 -18.26 -16.94 -22.02
CA LEU A 75 -17.41 -18.13 -21.95
C LEU A 75 -18.13 -19.36 -21.37
N GLY A 76 -19.40 -19.24 -20.97
CA GLY A 76 -20.14 -20.31 -20.29
C GLY A 76 -19.57 -20.68 -18.90
N ALA A 77 -18.79 -19.79 -18.29
CA ALA A 77 -18.00 -20.01 -17.09
C ALA A 77 -18.46 -19.17 -15.89
N GLU A 78 -19.75 -18.80 -15.80
CA GLU A 78 -20.29 -17.96 -14.71
C GLU A 78 -19.99 -18.52 -13.30
N ALA A 79 -19.90 -19.84 -13.13
CA ALA A 79 -19.57 -20.49 -11.86
C ALA A 79 -18.17 -20.12 -11.32
N TRP A 80 -17.27 -19.64 -12.20
CA TRP A 80 -15.90 -19.26 -11.85
C TRP A 80 -15.77 -17.81 -11.37
N LEU A 81 -16.85 -17.03 -11.47
CA LEU A 81 -16.86 -15.59 -11.18
C LEU A 81 -16.34 -15.28 -9.79
N LEU A 82 -16.88 -15.95 -8.76
CA LEU A 82 -16.47 -15.73 -7.38
C LEU A 82 -14.99 -16.06 -7.16
N GLY A 83 -14.50 -17.15 -7.76
CA GLY A 83 -13.10 -17.54 -7.64
C GLY A 83 -12.15 -16.53 -8.27
N MET A 84 -12.48 -16.05 -9.47
CA MET A 84 -11.70 -15.03 -10.16
C MET A 84 -11.67 -13.72 -9.37
N VAL A 85 -12.84 -13.20 -8.96
CA VAL A 85 -12.93 -11.93 -8.23
C VAL A 85 -12.19 -12.02 -6.90
N PHE A 86 -12.30 -13.14 -6.16
CA PHE A 86 -11.61 -13.32 -4.89
C PHE A 86 -10.09 -13.25 -5.04
N ILE A 87 -9.53 -13.93 -6.04
CA ILE A 87 -8.08 -13.94 -6.30
C ILE A 87 -7.61 -12.54 -6.73
N SER A 88 -8.29 -11.91 -7.69
CA SER A 88 -7.94 -10.56 -8.16
C SER A 88 -8.02 -9.51 -7.05
N VAL A 89 -9.04 -9.57 -6.20
CA VAL A 89 -9.17 -8.64 -5.06
C VAL A 89 -8.11 -8.91 -4.00
N GLY A 90 -7.92 -10.17 -3.61
CA GLY A 90 -7.03 -10.54 -2.51
C GLY A 90 -5.55 -10.33 -2.81
N VAL A 91 -5.11 -10.58 -4.04
CA VAL A 91 -3.69 -10.62 -4.40
C VAL A 91 -3.23 -9.36 -5.14
N GLU A 92 -4.06 -8.82 -6.04
CA GLU A 92 -3.64 -7.71 -6.90
C GLU A 92 -4.17 -6.38 -6.37
N ILE A 93 -5.50 -6.25 -6.30
CA ILE A 93 -6.16 -4.98 -6.03
C ILE A 93 -5.99 -4.57 -4.55
N GLY A 94 -6.05 -5.51 -3.62
CA GLY A 94 -5.90 -5.25 -2.18
C GLY A 94 -4.59 -4.53 -1.84
N PRO A 95 -3.41 -5.08 -2.19
CA PRO A 95 -2.14 -4.40 -1.96
C PRO A 95 -2.00 -3.06 -2.69
N VAL A 96 -2.55 -2.93 -3.90
CA VAL A 96 -2.50 -1.68 -4.68
C VAL A 96 -3.31 -0.57 -4.01
N ILE A 97 -4.53 -0.86 -3.55
CA ILE A 97 -5.37 0.10 -2.83
C ILE A 97 -4.69 0.57 -1.55
N ILE A 98 -4.14 -0.36 -0.76
CA ILE A 98 -3.46 -0.05 0.51
C ILE A 98 -2.18 0.75 0.30
N SER A 99 -1.49 0.59 -0.83
CA SER A 99 -0.26 1.34 -1.15
C SER A 99 -0.53 2.75 -1.66
N LEU A 100 -1.72 3.02 -2.20
CA LEU A 100 -2.11 4.30 -2.79
C LEU A 100 -2.73 5.26 -1.77
N ILE A 101 -3.45 4.71 -0.79
CA ILE A 101 -4.13 5.44 0.29
C ILE A 101 -3.14 5.72 1.43
#